data_AF-A0A7V0Z7N8-F1
#
_entry.id   AF-A0A7V0Z7N8-F1
#
_cell.length_a   1.000
_cell.length_b   1.000
_cell.length_c   1.000
_cell.angle_alpha   90.00
_cell.angle_beta   90.00
_cell.angle_gamma   90.00
#
_symmetry.space_group_name_H-M   'P 1'
#
loop_
_entity.id
_entity.type
_entity.pdbx_description
1 polymer ?
#
loop_
_entity_poly.entity_id
_entity_poly.type
_entity_poly.pdbx_seq_one_letter_code
_entity_poly.pdbx_strand_id
1 'polypeptide(L)'
;MNVEYPYEQIEGMRPEEKCQVFKSVADNSQRDVIQYLKSLSEEKAEVLGQFWIFNGFHLKATRDVIEVLTLRDDIWFISHNGVIKLDYQFGVEVESRNPEWNISKIMAESCWLAGYSGEGIIVGHIDTGVFTTHEALAGKWLSPYWYDAVNSQTSPYDDHRNGTHTMGIICGGDGFGPFQNDIGVAYGVQYIPTKAFNNQGMGYYSWIDACMEYLANLIPQGLDIRVINNSWGSSNGSDLHWWNIILNWKNLGIFSVF
;
A
#
# COMPACT_ATOMS: atom_id res chain seq x y z
N MET A 1 -17.57 -5.08 -7.93
CA MET A 1 -18.99 -5.45 -7.80
C MET A 1 -19.86 -4.20 -7.77
N ASN A 2 -21.17 -4.30 -8.04
CA ASN A 2 -22.11 -3.18 -7.99
C ASN A 2 -22.67 -2.86 -6.59
N VAL A 3 -22.35 -3.68 -5.59
CA VAL A 3 -22.76 -3.49 -4.19
C VAL A 3 -21.79 -2.51 -3.51
N GLU A 4 -22.31 -1.36 -3.09
CA GLU A 4 -21.58 -0.36 -2.32
C GLU A 4 -21.43 -0.77 -0.84
N TYR A 5 -20.40 -0.25 -0.19
CA TYR A 5 -20.25 -0.43 1.26
C TYR A 5 -21.18 0.50 2.05
N PRO A 6 -21.69 0.03 3.20
CA PRO A 6 -22.69 0.78 3.97
C PRO A 6 -22.05 1.86 4.86
N TYR A 7 -21.36 2.84 4.26
CA TYR A 7 -20.54 3.84 4.95
C TYR A 7 -21.24 4.57 6.11
N GLU A 8 -22.48 5.01 5.89
CA GLU A 8 -23.28 5.71 6.92
C GLU A 8 -23.60 4.82 8.12
N GLN A 9 -23.83 3.52 7.90
CA GLN A 9 -24.22 2.58 8.95
C GLN A 9 -23.03 2.19 9.85
N ILE A 10 -21.81 2.30 9.33
CA ILE A 10 -20.58 1.88 10.01
C ILE A 10 -19.76 3.06 10.53
N GLU A 11 -20.22 4.31 10.39
CA GLU A 11 -19.42 5.50 10.70
C GLU A 11 -18.81 5.46 12.10
N GLY A 12 -19.63 5.12 13.11
CA GLY A 12 -19.24 5.05 14.52
C GLY A 12 -18.59 3.73 14.97
N MET A 13 -18.41 2.76 14.08
CA MET A 13 -17.75 1.49 14.41
C MET A 13 -16.24 1.65 14.56
N ARG A 14 -15.59 0.75 15.30
CA ARG A 14 -14.13 0.68 15.36
C ARG A 14 -13.57 0.18 14.02
N PRO A 15 -12.33 0.53 13.64
CA PRO A 15 -11.75 0.10 12.36
C PRO A 15 -11.80 -1.41 12.13
N GLU A 16 -11.60 -2.23 13.17
CA GLU A 16 -11.62 -3.69 13.05
C GLU A 16 -13.03 -4.22 12.73
N GLU A 17 -14.06 -3.60 13.30
CA GLU A 17 -15.47 -3.91 13.03
C GLU A 17 -15.86 -3.50 11.60
N LYS A 18 -15.38 -2.34 11.13
CA LYS A 18 -15.57 -1.91 9.73
C LYS A 18 -14.94 -2.90 8.76
N CYS A 19 -13.73 -3.39 9.03
CA CYS A 19 -13.10 -4.45 8.22
C CYS A 19 -13.96 -5.71 8.14
N GLN A 20 -14.61 -6.13 9.23
CA GLN A 20 -15.51 -7.29 9.23
C GLN A 20 -16.74 -7.05 8.34
N VAL A 21 -17.34 -5.85 8.42
CA VAL A 21 -18.47 -5.48 7.55
C VAL A 21 -18.05 -5.49 6.07
N PHE A 22 -16.93 -4.86 5.74
CA PHE A 22 -16.41 -4.83 4.36
C PHE A 22 -16.16 -6.24 3.83
N LYS A 23 -15.50 -7.10 4.62
CA LYS A 23 -15.27 -8.52 4.26
C LYS A 23 -16.58 -9.26 4.03
N SER A 24 -17.56 -9.11 4.93
CA SER A 24 -18.85 -9.78 4.78
C SER A 24 -19.60 -9.34 3.51
N VAL A 25 -19.61 -8.03 3.21
CA VAL A 25 -20.24 -7.52 1.99
C VAL A 25 -19.52 -8.03 0.73
N ALA A 26 -18.18 -8.03 0.73
CA ALA A 26 -17.39 -8.56 -0.37
C ALA A 26 -17.64 -10.05 -0.60
N ASP A 27 -17.53 -10.87 0.45
CA ASP A 27 -17.74 -12.32 0.39
C ASP A 27 -19.15 -12.69 -0.10
N ASN A 28 -20.16 -11.94 0.33
CA ASN A 28 -21.54 -12.16 -0.10
C ASN A 28 -21.77 -11.74 -1.55
N SER A 29 -21.34 -10.53 -1.92
CA SER A 29 -21.60 -9.97 -3.25
C SER A 29 -20.77 -10.62 -4.36
N GLN A 30 -19.57 -11.11 -4.05
CA GLN A 30 -18.71 -11.81 -5.03
C GLN A 30 -19.07 -13.29 -5.18
N ARG A 31 -19.84 -13.89 -4.26
CA ARG A 31 -20.06 -15.35 -4.18
C ARG A 31 -20.45 -15.98 -5.50
N ASP A 32 -21.51 -15.46 -6.13
CA ASP A 32 -22.14 -16.13 -7.28
C ASP A 32 -21.26 -16.01 -8.53
N VAL A 33 -20.64 -14.85 -8.77
CA VAL A 33 -19.70 -14.69 -9.88
C VAL A 33 -18.45 -15.53 -9.69
N ILE A 34 -17.92 -15.63 -8.48
CA ILE A 34 -16.74 -16.45 -8.18
C ILE A 34 -17.06 -17.95 -8.33
N GLN A 35 -18.25 -18.40 -7.89
CA GLN A 35 -18.70 -19.77 -8.12
C GLN A 35 -18.85 -20.09 -9.61
N TYR A 36 -19.42 -19.17 -10.38
CA TYR A 36 -19.51 -19.28 -11.83
C TYR A 36 -18.11 -19.41 -12.46
N LEU A 37 -17.18 -18.51 -12.13
CA LEU A 37 -15.82 -18.53 -12.68
C LEU A 37 -15.08 -19.83 -12.33
N LYS A 38 -15.21 -20.32 -11.09
CA LYS A 38 -14.63 -21.60 -10.64
C LYS A 38 -15.27 -22.84 -11.28
N SER A 39 -16.46 -22.71 -11.89
CA SER A 39 -17.09 -23.80 -12.64
C SER A 39 -16.54 -23.96 -14.05
N LEU A 40 -15.83 -22.95 -14.56
CA LEU A 40 -15.17 -22.98 -15.86
C LEU A 40 -13.80 -23.69 -15.75
N SER A 41 -13.24 -24.11 -16.88
CA SER A 41 -11.86 -24.62 -16.91
C SER A 41 -10.85 -23.49 -16.63
N GLU A 42 -9.70 -23.83 -16.05
CA GLU A 42 -8.60 -22.88 -15.78
C GLU A 42 -8.09 -22.18 -17.05
N GLU A 43 -8.19 -22.83 -18.21
CA GLU A 43 -7.88 -22.22 -19.51
C GLU A 43 -8.84 -21.08 -19.89
N LYS A 44 -10.09 -21.15 -19.42
CA LYS A 44 -11.12 -20.14 -19.67
C LYS A 44 -11.12 -19.03 -18.63
N ALA A 45 -10.93 -19.38 -17.37
CA ALA A 45 -10.97 -18.42 -16.27
C ALA A 45 -10.14 -18.89 -15.07
N GLU A 46 -9.29 -17.99 -14.56
CA GLU A 46 -8.49 -18.16 -13.36
C GLU A 46 -8.65 -16.91 -12.48
N VAL A 47 -9.23 -17.09 -11.29
CA VAL A 47 -9.34 -16.01 -10.29
C VAL A 47 -7.99 -15.86 -9.59
N LEU A 48 -7.32 -14.74 -9.84
CA LEU A 48 -5.97 -14.45 -9.34
C LEU A 48 -5.98 -13.87 -7.91
N GLY A 49 -7.09 -13.24 -7.50
CA GLY A 49 -7.25 -12.71 -6.15
C GLY A 49 -8.64 -12.13 -5.95
N GLN A 50 -9.18 -12.25 -4.74
CA GLN A 50 -10.43 -11.61 -4.30
C GLN A 50 -10.10 -10.57 -3.24
N PHE A 51 -10.73 -9.41 -3.33
CA PHE A 51 -10.40 -8.24 -2.52
C PHE A 51 -11.66 -7.67 -1.89
N TRP A 52 -11.62 -7.59 -0.56
CA TRP A 52 -12.61 -6.86 0.21
C TRP A 52 -12.28 -5.38 0.26
N ILE A 53 -11.04 -4.94 0.09
CA ILE A 53 -10.74 -3.51 0.25
C ILE A 53 -11.36 -2.63 -0.85
N PHE A 54 -11.82 -3.20 -1.97
CA PHE A 54 -12.58 -2.46 -3.00
C PHE A 54 -13.83 -3.19 -3.52
N ASN A 55 -14.18 -4.33 -2.93
CA ASN A 55 -15.24 -5.22 -3.40
C ASN A 55 -15.06 -5.65 -4.88
N GLY A 56 -13.98 -6.37 -5.16
CA GLY A 56 -13.76 -6.94 -6.49
C GLY A 56 -12.68 -8.01 -6.49
N PHE A 57 -12.28 -8.43 -7.69
CA PHE A 57 -11.35 -9.53 -7.87
C PHE A 57 -10.53 -9.31 -9.14
N HIS A 58 -9.33 -9.88 -9.16
CA HIS A 58 -8.47 -9.99 -10.35
C HIS A 58 -8.70 -11.35 -11.02
N LEU A 59 -8.75 -11.34 -12.34
CA LEU A 59 -9.11 -12.49 -13.17
C LEU A 59 -8.24 -12.52 -14.42
N LYS A 60 -7.78 -13.72 -14.80
CA LYS A 60 -7.34 -14.03 -16.15
C LYS A 60 -8.43 -14.83 -16.83
N ALA A 61 -8.96 -14.34 -17.96
CA ALA A 61 -10.04 -15.04 -18.66
C ALA A 61 -9.99 -14.85 -20.16
N THR A 62 -10.66 -15.76 -20.88
CA THR A 62 -10.87 -15.64 -22.32
C THR A 62 -11.89 -14.54 -22.63
N ARG A 63 -11.85 -14.05 -23.88
CA ARG A 63 -12.72 -12.96 -24.34
C ARG A 63 -14.21 -13.28 -24.16
N ASP A 64 -14.63 -14.50 -24.48
CA ASP A 64 -16.03 -14.94 -24.33
C ASP A 64 -16.50 -14.88 -22.88
N VAL A 65 -15.63 -15.22 -21.92
CA VAL A 65 -15.95 -15.12 -20.50
C VAL A 65 -16.08 -13.66 -20.08
N ILE A 66 -15.17 -12.78 -20.52
CA ILE A 66 -15.24 -11.33 -20.23
C ILE A 66 -16.54 -10.75 -20.80
N GLU A 67 -16.92 -11.09 -22.04
CA GLU A 67 -18.18 -10.64 -22.64
C GLU A 67 -19.40 -11.09 -21.81
N VAL A 68 -19.41 -12.32 -21.29
CA VAL A 68 -20.47 -12.78 -20.37
C VAL A 68 -20.47 -11.96 -19.07
N LEU A 69 -19.32 -11.64 -18.50
CA LEU A 69 -19.24 -10.84 -17.27
C LEU A 69 -19.78 -9.41 -17.47
N THR A 70 -19.60 -8.81 -18.65
CA THR A 70 -20.14 -7.46 -18.95
C THR A 70 -21.67 -7.40 -18.96
N LEU A 71 -22.34 -8.55 -19.09
CA LEU A 71 -23.81 -8.64 -19.11
C LEU A 71 -24.41 -8.88 -17.72
N ARG A 72 -23.58 -9.08 -16.69
CA ARG A 72 -24.06 -9.31 -15.33
C ARG A 72 -24.40 -7.98 -14.68
N ASP A 73 -25.56 -7.92 -14.04
CA ASP A 73 -26.02 -6.76 -13.29
C ASP A 73 -25.21 -6.52 -12.00
N ASP A 74 -24.65 -7.58 -11.42
CA ASP A 74 -23.80 -7.54 -10.21
C ASP A 74 -22.34 -7.06 -10.45
N ILE A 75 -21.95 -6.85 -11.71
CA ILE A 75 -20.64 -6.31 -12.08
C ILE A 75 -20.75 -4.83 -12.45
N TRP A 76 -20.07 -3.97 -11.69
CA TRP A 76 -20.09 -2.52 -11.93
C TRP A 76 -19.26 -2.11 -13.14
N PHE A 77 -18.01 -2.55 -13.22
CA PHE A 77 -17.13 -2.33 -14.36
C PHE A 77 -16.07 -3.42 -14.43
N ILE A 78 -15.44 -3.52 -15.59
CA ILE A 78 -14.27 -4.37 -15.84
C ILE A 78 -13.20 -3.45 -16.44
N SER A 79 -12.01 -3.45 -15.85
CA SER A 79 -10.83 -2.74 -16.35
C SER A 79 -9.70 -3.73 -16.65
N HIS A 80 -8.70 -3.28 -17.41
CA HIS A 80 -7.48 -4.06 -17.58
C HIS A 80 -6.62 -3.98 -16.31
N ASN A 81 -5.79 -5.00 -16.07
CA ASN A 81 -4.73 -4.92 -15.06
C ASN A 81 -3.64 -3.95 -15.55
N GLY A 82 -3.73 -2.69 -15.13
CA GLY A 82 -2.83 -1.62 -15.54
C GLY A 82 -1.42 -1.78 -15.00
N VAL A 83 -0.52 -0.91 -15.48
CA VAL A 83 0.87 -0.85 -15.04
C VAL A 83 1.21 0.58 -14.63
N ILE A 84 1.77 0.74 -13.44
CA ILE A 84 2.44 1.95 -13.00
C ILE A 84 3.94 1.77 -13.19
N LYS A 85 4.59 2.83 -13.66
CA LYS A 85 6.05 2.90 -13.75
C LYS A 85 6.53 4.06 -12.90
N LEU A 86 7.47 3.78 -12.01
CA LEU A 86 8.13 4.82 -11.21
C LEU A 86 8.91 5.75 -12.14
N ASP A 87 8.71 7.05 -11.97
CA ASP A 87 9.55 8.06 -12.60
C ASP A 87 10.80 8.26 -11.74
N TYR A 88 11.76 7.35 -11.90
CA TYR A 88 13.02 7.42 -11.17
C TYR A 88 14.01 8.30 -11.92
N GLN A 89 14.24 9.51 -11.40
CA GLN A 89 15.35 10.34 -11.85
C GLN A 89 16.56 10.06 -10.99
N PHE A 90 17.68 9.69 -11.63
CA PHE A 90 18.96 9.59 -10.92
C PHE A 90 19.35 10.97 -10.39
N GLY A 91 19.31 11.13 -9.08
CA GLY A 91 19.97 12.24 -8.40
C GLY A 91 21.48 12.12 -8.55
N VAL A 92 22.17 13.26 -8.58
CA VAL A 92 23.62 13.29 -8.37
C VAL A 92 23.86 12.98 -6.90
N GLU A 93 24.78 12.05 -6.58
CA GLU A 93 25.23 11.86 -5.20
C GLU A 93 25.81 13.17 -4.67
N VAL A 94 25.19 13.70 -3.61
CA VAL A 94 25.72 14.86 -2.88
C VAL A 94 26.10 14.36 -1.50
N GLU A 95 27.37 14.51 -1.10
CA GLU A 95 27.75 14.34 0.30
C GLU A 95 27.16 15.50 1.11
N SER A 96 26.13 15.24 1.90
CA SER A 96 25.66 16.15 2.94
C SER A 96 25.96 15.57 4.33
N ARG A 97 26.43 16.41 5.24
CA ARG A 97 26.75 16.08 6.65
C ARG A 97 25.92 16.91 7.65
N ASN A 98 24.88 17.59 7.17
CA ASN A 98 23.88 18.32 7.95
C ASN A 98 22.51 17.68 7.73
N PRO A 99 21.49 17.95 8.58
CA PRO A 99 20.12 17.62 8.24
C PRO A 99 19.84 18.02 6.81
N GLU A 100 19.38 17.06 6.01
CA GLU A 100 19.19 17.29 4.59
C GLU A 100 18.29 18.51 4.38
N TRP A 101 18.53 19.28 3.31
CA TRP A 101 17.88 20.58 3.12
C TRP A 101 16.34 20.52 3.20
N ASN A 102 15.75 19.35 2.90
CA ASN A 102 14.32 19.07 3.03
C ASN A 102 13.84 19.19 4.49
N ILE A 103 14.62 18.71 5.46
CA ILE A 103 14.32 18.73 6.90
C ILE A 103 14.16 20.17 7.39
N SER A 104 15.17 21.01 7.13
CA SER A 104 15.12 22.42 7.52
C SER A 104 14.02 23.19 6.77
N LYS A 105 13.78 22.88 5.49
CA LYS A 105 12.74 23.55 4.69
C LYS A 105 11.33 23.35 5.25
N ILE A 106 11.03 22.15 5.76
CA ILE A 106 9.72 21.86 6.37
C ILE A 106 9.70 22.08 7.88
N MET A 107 10.81 22.56 8.45
CA MET A 107 11.00 22.80 9.89
C MET A 107 10.75 21.56 10.75
N ALA A 108 11.10 20.36 10.26
CA ALA A 108 10.90 19.11 11.01
C ALA A 108 11.65 19.13 12.37
N GLU A 109 12.82 19.78 12.42
CA GLU A 109 13.60 20.03 13.64
C GLU A 109 12.79 20.67 14.77
N SER A 110 11.82 21.54 14.44
CA SER A 110 10.96 22.18 15.45
C SER A 110 10.05 21.16 16.15
N CYS A 111 9.61 20.11 15.46
CA CYS A 111 8.86 19.01 16.05
C CYS A 111 9.77 18.20 16.98
N TRP A 112 11.01 17.94 16.55
CA TRP A 112 11.99 17.19 17.36
C TRP A 112 12.34 17.93 18.65
N LEU A 113 12.56 19.25 18.58
CA LEU A 113 12.79 20.11 19.75
C LEU A 113 11.59 20.14 20.71
N ALA A 114 10.38 19.99 20.18
CA ALA A 114 9.16 19.85 20.97
C ALA A 114 8.93 18.43 21.51
N GLY A 115 9.84 17.48 21.23
CA GLY A 115 9.77 16.10 21.69
C GLY A 115 8.95 15.16 20.79
N TYR A 116 8.59 15.58 19.58
CA TYR A 116 7.85 14.76 18.62
C TYR A 116 8.78 14.16 17.57
N SER A 117 8.93 12.83 17.62
CA SER A 117 9.73 12.04 16.67
C SER A 117 8.89 11.16 15.74
N GLY A 118 7.58 11.03 16.03
CA GLY A 118 6.71 10.01 15.42
C GLY A 118 6.66 8.68 16.20
N GLU A 119 7.27 8.62 17.39
CA GLU A 119 7.20 7.44 18.26
C GLU A 119 5.75 6.99 18.51
N GLY A 120 5.54 5.66 18.48
CA GLY A 120 4.23 5.04 18.65
C GLY A 120 3.37 5.03 17.38
N ILE A 121 3.81 5.65 16.28
CA ILE A 121 3.12 5.64 14.99
C ILE A 121 3.71 4.57 14.07
N ILE A 122 2.82 3.83 13.40
CA ILE A 122 3.18 2.86 12.37
C ILE A 122 2.88 3.45 10.99
N VAL A 123 3.88 3.42 10.10
CA VAL A 123 3.78 3.84 8.69
C VAL A 123 3.76 2.60 7.80
N GLY A 124 2.69 2.42 7.04
CA GLY A 124 2.67 1.48 5.91
C GLY A 124 3.39 2.08 4.71
N HIS A 125 4.07 1.23 3.94
CA HIS A 125 4.86 1.68 2.79
C HIS A 125 4.65 0.74 1.62
N ILE A 126 4.24 1.29 0.47
CA ILE A 126 3.99 0.54 -0.76
C ILE A 126 4.95 1.05 -1.83
N ASP A 127 5.97 0.26 -2.16
CA ASP A 127 7.04 0.68 -3.07
C ASP A 127 7.79 -0.53 -3.66
N THR A 128 9.09 -0.40 -3.95
CA THR A 128 9.97 -1.49 -4.44
C THR A 128 10.48 -2.40 -3.33
N GLY A 129 9.98 -2.24 -2.11
CA GLY A 129 10.50 -2.89 -0.90
C GLY A 129 11.50 -2.01 -0.16
N VAL A 130 12.11 -2.54 0.91
CA VAL A 130 13.06 -1.79 1.75
C VAL A 130 14.21 -2.70 2.19
N PHE A 131 15.45 -2.20 2.10
CA PHE A 131 16.60 -2.84 2.73
C PHE A 131 16.62 -2.51 4.23
N THR A 132 15.93 -3.32 5.03
CA THR A 132 15.66 -3.06 6.46
C THR A 132 16.90 -3.09 7.35
N THR A 133 18.01 -3.65 6.89
CA THR A 133 19.30 -3.67 7.60
C THR A 133 20.22 -2.50 7.23
N HIS A 134 19.75 -1.55 6.42
CA HIS A 134 20.49 -0.31 6.16
C HIS A 134 20.73 0.44 7.47
N GLU A 135 21.92 0.99 7.69
CA GLU A 135 22.31 1.62 8.97
C GLU A 135 21.33 2.70 9.44
N ALA A 136 20.83 3.53 8.51
CA ALA A 136 19.83 4.56 8.80
C ALA A 136 18.42 4.04 9.14
N LEU A 137 18.08 2.79 8.80
CA LEU A 137 16.74 2.21 8.96
C LEU A 137 16.70 1.02 9.94
N ALA A 138 17.85 0.52 10.35
CA ALA A 138 17.98 -0.64 11.21
C ALA A 138 17.19 -0.45 12.51
N GLY A 139 16.42 -1.48 12.89
CA GLY A 139 15.59 -1.47 14.11
C GLY A 139 14.24 -0.77 14.00
N LYS A 140 13.92 -0.12 12.87
CA LYS A 140 12.65 0.59 12.66
C LYS A 140 11.59 -0.24 11.92
N TRP A 141 11.99 -1.32 11.24
CA TRP A 141 11.06 -2.27 10.64
C TRP A 141 10.29 -3.02 11.75
N LEU A 142 8.96 -2.98 11.68
CA LEU A 142 8.09 -3.75 12.56
C LEU A 142 8.02 -5.21 12.09
N SER A 143 8.99 -6.03 12.50
CA SER A 143 8.99 -7.46 12.22
C SER A 143 7.84 -8.19 12.95
N PRO A 144 7.19 -9.20 12.34
CA PRO A 144 7.52 -9.83 11.05
C PRO A 144 6.72 -9.27 9.85
N TYR A 145 6.10 -8.09 9.96
CA TYR A 145 5.16 -7.61 8.96
C TYR A 145 5.88 -7.15 7.68
N TRP A 146 5.65 -7.87 6.59
CA TRP A 146 6.18 -7.64 5.26
C TRP A 146 5.28 -8.34 4.24
N TYR A 147 5.17 -7.78 3.05
CA TYR A 147 4.49 -8.42 1.94
C TYR A 147 5.18 -8.14 0.61
N ASP A 148 5.42 -9.19 -0.17
CA ASP A 148 5.98 -9.09 -1.51
C ASP A 148 4.99 -9.64 -2.54
N ALA A 149 4.31 -8.72 -3.23
CA ALA A 149 3.37 -9.06 -4.30
C ALA A 149 4.07 -9.43 -5.62
N VAL A 150 5.38 -9.22 -5.72
CA VAL A 150 6.15 -9.35 -6.96
C VAL A 150 6.81 -10.72 -7.06
N ASN A 151 7.62 -11.08 -6.05
CA ASN A 151 8.41 -12.32 -6.08
C ASN A 151 8.07 -13.28 -4.91
N SER A 152 7.11 -12.94 -4.06
CA SER A 152 6.70 -13.74 -2.91
C SER A 152 7.84 -14.08 -1.94
N GLN A 153 8.85 -13.20 -1.82
CA GLN A 153 9.93 -13.39 -0.85
C GLN A 153 9.39 -13.21 0.57
N THR A 154 9.87 -14.05 1.48
CA THR A 154 9.44 -14.08 2.88
C THR A 154 10.18 -13.07 3.77
N SER A 155 11.19 -12.39 3.24
CA SER A 155 11.98 -11.38 3.94
C SER A 155 12.06 -10.08 3.14
N PRO A 156 12.07 -8.91 3.80
CA PRO A 156 12.22 -7.63 3.13
C PRO A 156 13.52 -7.53 2.34
N TYR A 157 13.41 -6.95 1.15
CA TYR A 157 14.53 -6.59 0.29
C TYR A 157 14.10 -5.44 -0.62
N ASP A 158 15.07 -4.79 -1.25
CA ASP A 158 14.83 -3.78 -2.27
C ASP A 158 15.87 -3.91 -3.38
N ASP A 159 15.40 -4.33 -4.56
CA ASP A 159 16.22 -4.56 -5.75
C ASP A 159 16.13 -3.40 -6.76
N HIS A 160 15.46 -2.30 -6.40
CA HIS A 160 15.38 -1.08 -7.20
C HIS A 160 15.95 0.15 -6.47
N ARG A 161 15.90 0.17 -5.12
CA ARG A 161 16.36 1.23 -4.19
C ARG A 161 15.37 2.37 -3.93
N ASN A 162 14.27 2.48 -4.68
CA ASN A 162 13.33 3.59 -4.53
C ASN A 162 12.65 3.55 -3.15
N GLY A 163 12.17 2.37 -2.76
CA GLY A 163 11.51 2.21 -1.48
C GLY A 163 12.43 2.41 -0.28
N THR A 164 13.69 1.97 -0.36
CA THR A 164 14.71 2.26 0.68
C THR A 164 14.99 3.75 0.77
N HIS A 165 15.08 4.45 -0.36
CA HIS A 165 15.28 5.89 -0.40
C HIS A 165 14.09 6.66 0.20
N THR A 166 12.86 6.33 -0.20
CA THR A 166 11.65 7.00 0.31
C THR A 166 11.45 6.72 1.79
N MET A 167 11.77 5.52 2.28
CA MET A 167 11.79 5.27 3.73
C MET A 167 12.91 6.01 4.47
N GLY A 168 14.06 6.22 3.84
CA GLY A 168 15.12 7.08 4.38
C GLY A 168 14.62 8.51 4.63
N ILE A 169 13.87 9.09 3.69
CA ILE A 169 13.26 10.43 3.85
C ILE A 169 12.22 10.44 4.97
N ILE A 170 11.48 9.35 5.17
CA ILE A 170 10.45 9.29 6.21
C ILE A 170 11.09 9.15 7.60
N CYS A 171 12.00 8.19 7.80
CA CYS A 171 12.46 7.82 9.13
C CYS A 171 13.95 7.45 9.27
N GLY A 172 14.78 7.79 8.27
CA GLY A 172 16.23 7.55 8.34
C GLY A 172 16.93 8.35 9.43
N GLY A 173 17.86 7.73 10.16
CA GLY A 173 18.66 8.38 11.21
C GLY A 173 18.03 8.31 12.60
N ASP A 174 18.46 9.18 13.52
CA ASP A 174 18.01 9.18 14.92
C ASP A 174 17.63 10.57 15.49
N GLY A 175 17.56 11.59 14.64
CA GLY A 175 17.18 12.95 15.04
C GLY A 175 18.40 13.70 15.56
N PHE A 176 18.32 14.45 16.65
CA PHE A 176 19.54 15.10 17.21
C PHE A 176 20.47 14.12 17.96
N GLY A 177 20.50 12.85 17.54
CA GLY A 177 21.22 11.76 18.20
C GLY A 177 22.67 11.62 17.74
N PRO A 178 23.36 10.55 18.16
CA PRO A 178 24.74 10.28 17.78
C PRO A 178 24.93 9.83 16.33
N PHE A 179 23.84 9.55 15.58
CA PHE A 179 23.95 9.24 14.16
C PHE A 179 24.51 10.45 13.41
N GLN A 180 25.42 10.21 12.47
CA GLN A 180 26.15 11.30 11.81
C GLN A 180 25.33 12.01 10.73
N ASN A 181 24.28 11.38 10.20
CA ASN A 181 23.52 11.88 9.04
C ASN A 181 22.00 11.78 9.27
N ASP A 182 21.36 12.82 9.78
CA ASP A 182 19.89 12.83 9.94
C ASP A 182 19.18 13.20 8.64
N ILE A 183 18.39 12.24 8.14
CA ILE A 183 17.74 12.32 6.82
C ILE A 183 16.21 12.30 6.95
N GLY A 184 15.70 11.59 7.96
CA GLY A 184 14.29 11.26 8.12
C GLY A 184 13.50 12.30 8.89
N VAL A 185 12.30 12.64 8.41
CA VAL A 185 11.39 13.62 9.04
C VAL A 185 10.86 13.13 10.40
N ALA A 186 10.45 11.87 10.47
CA ALA A 186 9.84 11.24 11.63
C ALA A 186 10.64 10.00 12.03
N TYR A 187 11.85 10.22 12.54
CA TYR A 187 12.81 9.16 12.84
C TYR A 187 12.34 8.15 13.91
N GLY A 188 11.32 8.48 14.70
CA GLY A 188 10.79 7.61 15.77
C GLY A 188 9.71 6.62 15.32
N VAL A 189 9.23 6.71 14.08
CA VAL A 189 8.18 5.79 13.59
C VAL A 189 8.71 4.37 13.42
N GLN A 190 7.80 3.40 13.53
CA GLN A 190 8.03 2.07 12.97
C GLN A 190 7.35 1.97 11.60
N TYR A 191 7.84 1.08 10.74
CA TYR A 191 7.26 0.91 9.42
C TYR A 191 7.01 -0.55 9.02
N ILE A 192 6.05 -0.73 8.12
CA ILE A 192 5.69 -2.00 7.49
C ILE A 192 5.87 -1.85 5.99
N PRO A 193 6.97 -2.40 5.44
CA PRO A 193 7.22 -2.30 4.01
C PRO A 193 6.41 -3.35 3.24
N THR A 194 5.97 -2.98 2.05
CA THR A 194 5.37 -3.87 1.08
C THR A 194 5.94 -3.59 -0.31
N LYS A 195 6.18 -4.65 -1.07
CA LYS A 195 6.74 -4.58 -2.42
C LYS A 195 5.66 -4.80 -3.46
N ALA A 196 5.31 -3.72 -4.17
CA ALA A 196 4.37 -3.70 -5.28
C ALA A 196 5.05 -3.46 -6.64
N PHE A 197 6.34 -3.10 -6.64
CA PHE A 197 7.10 -2.74 -7.84
C PHE A 197 8.35 -3.63 -7.98
N ASN A 198 8.64 -4.08 -9.21
CA ASN A 198 9.80 -4.92 -9.51
C ASN A 198 11.11 -4.11 -9.58
N ASN A 199 12.23 -4.80 -9.89
CA ASN A 199 13.56 -4.19 -10.03
C ASN A 199 13.69 -3.15 -11.18
N GLN A 200 12.68 -3.01 -12.03
CA GLN A 200 12.59 -2.00 -13.09
C GLN A 200 11.62 -0.85 -12.73
N GLY A 201 11.10 -0.85 -11.50
CA GLY A 201 10.15 0.16 -11.05
C GLY A 201 8.77 0.01 -11.70
N MET A 202 8.43 -1.19 -12.18
CA MET A 202 7.11 -1.48 -12.76
C MET A 202 6.25 -2.25 -11.76
N GLY A 203 5.01 -1.79 -11.57
CA GLY A 203 4.03 -2.41 -10.69
C GLY A 203 2.69 -2.61 -11.41
N TYR A 204 2.13 -3.81 -11.34
CA TYR A 204 0.77 -4.06 -11.84
C TYR A 204 -0.28 -3.59 -10.83
N TYR A 205 -1.46 -3.20 -11.30
CA TYR A 205 -2.57 -2.81 -10.43
C TYR A 205 -2.88 -3.94 -9.43
N SER A 206 -2.87 -5.19 -9.89
CA SER A 206 -3.05 -6.37 -9.03
C SER A 206 -2.03 -6.50 -7.91
N TRP A 207 -0.77 -6.11 -8.14
CA TRP A 207 0.27 -6.15 -7.10
C TRP A 207 0.07 -5.04 -6.08
N ILE A 208 -0.23 -3.84 -6.56
CA ILE A 208 -0.52 -2.67 -5.73
C ILE A 208 -1.74 -2.95 -4.85
N ASP A 209 -2.84 -3.43 -5.44
CA ASP A 209 -4.08 -3.75 -4.73
C ASP A 209 -3.85 -4.80 -3.62
N ALA A 210 -3.00 -5.79 -3.89
CA ALA A 210 -2.62 -6.80 -2.90
C ALA A 210 -1.82 -6.23 -1.73
N CYS A 211 -0.86 -5.33 -1.99
CA CYS A 211 -0.16 -4.59 -0.93
C CYS A 211 -1.13 -3.70 -0.14
N MET A 212 -2.08 -3.05 -0.83
CA MET A 212 -3.03 -2.17 -0.17
C MET A 212 -3.99 -2.92 0.77
N GLU A 213 -4.51 -4.07 0.32
CA GLU A 213 -5.33 -4.95 1.15
C GLU A 213 -4.53 -5.61 2.27
N TYR A 214 -3.26 -5.98 2.02
CA TYR A 214 -2.38 -6.53 3.05
C TYR A 214 -2.28 -5.58 4.25
N LEU A 215 -1.98 -4.30 4.02
CA LEU A 215 -1.90 -3.31 5.11
C LEU A 215 -3.24 -3.14 5.83
N ALA A 216 -4.36 -3.13 5.09
CA ALA A 216 -5.69 -3.04 5.70
C ALA A 216 -6.05 -4.29 6.53
N ASN A 217 -5.54 -5.47 6.16
CA ASN A 217 -5.70 -6.72 6.91
C ASN A 217 -4.91 -6.76 8.23
N LEU A 218 -3.98 -5.84 8.46
CA LEU A 218 -3.24 -5.73 9.72
C LEU A 218 -4.02 -4.96 10.80
N ILE A 219 -4.96 -4.10 10.41
CA ILE A 219 -5.82 -3.35 11.33
C ILE A 219 -6.57 -4.29 12.31
N PRO A 220 -7.31 -5.32 11.86
CA PRO A 220 -7.97 -6.26 12.78
C PRO A 220 -7.00 -7.14 13.60
N GLN A 221 -5.70 -7.09 13.33
CA GLN A 221 -4.66 -7.74 14.14
C GLN A 221 -4.15 -6.83 15.27
N GLY A 222 -4.68 -5.61 15.39
CA GLY A 222 -4.33 -4.65 16.44
C GLY A 222 -3.21 -3.68 16.05
N LEU A 223 -2.83 -3.61 14.77
CA LEU A 223 -1.83 -2.66 14.30
C LEU A 223 -2.49 -1.33 13.96
N ASP A 224 -2.06 -0.26 14.64
CA ASP A 224 -2.54 1.12 14.40
C ASP A 224 -1.72 1.79 13.29
N ILE A 225 -1.87 1.31 12.06
CA ILE A 225 -1.28 1.94 10.87
C ILE A 225 -1.99 3.27 10.64
N ARG A 226 -1.29 4.40 10.83
CA ARG A 226 -1.90 5.73 10.71
C ARG A 226 -1.70 6.37 9.35
N VAL A 227 -0.58 6.04 8.72
CA VAL A 227 -0.16 6.65 7.46
C VAL A 227 0.28 5.56 6.50
N ILE A 228 -0.10 5.68 5.23
CA ILE A 228 0.47 4.85 4.16
C ILE A 228 1.11 5.76 3.11
N ASN A 229 2.41 5.57 2.88
CA ASN A 229 3.17 6.27 1.84
C ASN A 229 3.14 5.50 0.52
N ASN A 230 2.79 6.19 -0.54
CA ASN A 230 2.73 5.70 -1.91
C ASN A 230 3.53 6.61 -2.83
N SER A 231 4.87 6.51 -2.85
CA SER A 231 5.73 7.36 -3.70
C SER A 231 5.71 6.92 -5.17
N TRP A 232 4.51 6.81 -5.72
CA TRP A 232 4.19 6.34 -7.05
C TRP A 232 2.85 6.92 -7.47
N GLY A 233 2.64 7.02 -8.79
CA GLY A 233 1.40 7.58 -9.31
C GLY A 233 1.30 7.42 -10.81
N SER A 234 0.18 7.86 -11.36
CA SER A 234 -0.08 7.88 -12.80
C SER A 234 -0.18 9.32 -13.29
N SER A 235 0.30 9.58 -14.50
CA SER A 235 0.03 10.86 -15.19
C SER A 235 -1.42 10.97 -15.65
N ASN A 236 -2.18 9.87 -15.62
CA ASN A 236 -3.62 9.89 -15.84
C ASN A 236 -4.37 10.31 -14.57
N GLY A 237 -4.54 11.62 -14.39
CA GLY A 237 -5.30 12.18 -13.25
C GLY A 237 -6.81 11.90 -13.25
N SER A 238 -7.33 11.18 -14.26
CA SER A 238 -8.73 10.74 -14.33
C SER A 238 -8.93 9.26 -13.98
N ASP A 239 -7.84 8.53 -13.68
CA ASP A 239 -7.94 7.14 -13.25
C ASP A 239 -8.46 7.05 -11.82
N LEU A 240 -9.58 6.34 -11.64
CA LEU A 240 -10.25 6.14 -10.36
C LEU A 240 -10.05 4.74 -9.78
N HIS A 241 -9.14 3.92 -10.33
CA HIS A 241 -8.93 2.54 -9.91
C HIS A 241 -8.80 2.37 -8.39
N TRP A 242 -8.01 3.23 -7.73
CA TRP A 242 -7.79 3.17 -6.27
C TRP A 242 -8.78 3.98 -5.43
N TRP A 243 -9.77 4.65 -6.03
CA TRP A 243 -10.69 5.55 -5.30
C TRP A 243 -11.38 4.85 -4.12
N ASN A 244 -11.96 3.67 -4.38
CA ASN A 244 -12.66 2.89 -3.35
C ASN A 244 -11.71 2.38 -2.26
N ILE A 245 -10.48 2.00 -2.62
CA ILE A 245 -9.46 1.56 -1.66
C ILE A 245 -9.08 2.71 -0.73
N ILE A 246 -8.80 3.89 -1.29
CA ILE A 246 -8.44 5.10 -0.53
C ILE A 246 -9.60 5.53 0.37
N LEU A 247 -10.83 5.49 -0.14
CA LEU A 247 -12.03 5.77 0.66
C LEU A 247 -12.16 4.80 1.83
N ASN A 248 -11.91 3.51 1.61
CA ASN A 248 -11.99 2.50 2.66
C ASN A 248 -10.86 2.64 3.68
N TRP A 249 -9.62 2.90 3.26
CA TRP A 249 -8.53 3.28 4.16
C TRP A 249 -8.87 4.49 5.03
N LYS A 250 -9.46 5.53 4.44
CA LYS A 250 -9.92 6.70 5.21
C LYS A 250 -10.96 6.31 6.27
N ASN A 251 -11.91 5.43 5.92
CA ASN A 251 -12.89 4.92 6.86
C ASN A 251 -12.27 4.09 8.00
N LEU A 252 -11.11 3.48 7.77
CA LEU A 252 -10.30 2.77 8.76
C LEU A 252 -9.36 3.70 9.57
N GLY A 253 -9.40 5.02 9.34
CA GLY A 253 -8.57 5.98 10.04
C GLY A 253 -7.15 6.11 9.50
N ILE A 254 -6.88 5.56 8.31
CA ILE A 254 -5.59 5.63 7.63
C ILE A 254 -5.52 6.88 6.75
N PHE A 255 -4.48 7.67 6.93
CA PHE A 255 -4.14 8.79 6.05
C PHE A 255 -3.19 8.31 4.94
N SER A 256 -3.59 8.50 3.68
CA SER A 256 -2.77 8.06 2.54
C SER A 256 -2.07 9.25 1.88
N VAL A 257 -0.78 9.09 1.57
CA VAL A 257 0.08 10.08 0.91
C VAL A 257 0.53 9.53 -0.44
N PHE A 258 0.43 10.34 -1.49
CA PHE A 258 0.86 10.07 -2.87
C PHE A 258 1.72 11.21 -3.39
#